data_AF-A0AAD8MHZ0-F1
#
_entry.id   AF-A0AAD8MHZ0-F1
#
_cell.length_a   1.000
_cell.length_b   1.000
_cell.length_c   1.000
_cell.angle_alpha   90.00
_cell.angle_beta   90.00
_cell.angle_gamma   90.00
#
_symmetry.space_group_name_H-M   'P 1'
#
loop_
_entity.id
_entity.type
_entity.pdbx_description
1 polymer ?
#
loop_
_entity_poly.entity_id
_entity_poly.type
_entity_poly.pdbx_seq_one_letter_code
_entity_poly.pdbx_strand_id
1 'polypeptide(L)'
;MEGRKKSRIASEEDRISTLPDELLHQILNLIKCELPETVWNLPALKSLELHDVRFPENMRDIFIALVSLENLTLFFKKNSLKDFFVPCPELVNLEIICRYDGYSGSYKSNIVVLAPKLRNFTSVGIFTVKFEVSDLENVNIKMRGWIDDQDFSPNQLKEFHRRFTQMLPGLGGAKILNLELETIKALSSISAFLTSHPSPFYNLKYVKLPHGCEEAAISSNLRSYLLGASPTATIVTTLPENTNPRTTASVTSQNVVLQKPLVPPTKVLVDSGNLPKSVCIDTVDMGVQHVGSSVDGTDNDHVSSSSGNIDFGLWRGYTVNSEFVLLLNAIMDKYPETFEHFTTKHKKFTTMKLNMFCTSVNDFAKISMTTVDTEMIAEYRDVFADLHKLGFDTLRDKKMQEIQKVFGTMGANLAVGYIGDDLLAGPLFTRH
;
A
#
# COMPACT_ATOMS: atom_id res chain seq x y z
N MET A 1 33.49 -26.85 -59.63
CA MET A 1 32.17 -26.18 -59.65
C MET A 1 31.20 -27.21 -59.09
N GLU A 2 30.44 -27.08 -58.02
CA GLU A 2 29.99 -26.04 -57.07
C GLU A 2 30.04 -26.73 -55.68
N GLY A 3 30.05 -26.13 -54.49
CA GLY A 3 29.51 -24.87 -54.00
C GLY A 3 29.05 -25.12 -52.55
N ARG A 4 29.99 -25.20 -51.59
CA ARG A 4 29.67 -25.37 -50.16
C ARG A 4 29.26 -24.01 -49.58
N LYS A 5 27.95 -23.77 -49.43
CA LYS A 5 27.41 -22.66 -48.64
C LYS A 5 27.68 -22.93 -47.14
N LYS A 6 28.60 -22.16 -46.56
CA LYS A 6 28.77 -21.99 -45.11
C LYS A 6 27.72 -20.97 -44.64
N SER A 7 26.68 -21.40 -43.93
CA SER A 7 25.82 -20.49 -43.19
C SER A 7 26.58 -19.98 -41.96
N ARG A 8 26.89 -18.68 -41.94
CA ARG A 8 27.29 -17.96 -40.73
C ARG A 8 26.04 -17.84 -39.86
N ILE A 9 26.01 -18.60 -38.77
CA ILE A 9 25.14 -18.31 -37.64
C ILE A 9 25.72 -17.05 -37.00
N ALA A 10 25.04 -15.92 -37.22
CA ALA A 10 25.28 -14.72 -36.43
C ALA A 10 24.85 -15.06 -35.01
N SER A 11 25.78 -15.01 -34.06
CA SER A 11 25.47 -14.99 -32.65
C SER A 11 24.60 -13.76 -32.40
N GLU A 12 23.31 -13.98 -32.14
CA GLU A 12 22.51 -13.03 -31.38
C GLU A 12 23.16 -12.93 -30.01
N GLU A 13 24.13 -12.03 -29.91
CA GLU A 13 24.67 -11.59 -28.64
C GLU A 13 23.50 -11.05 -27.81
N ASP A 14 23.37 -11.66 -26.64
CA ASP A 14 22.41 -11.39 -25.60
C ASP A 14 22.46 -9.91 -25.19
N ARG A 15 21.65 -9.09 -25.87
CA ARG A 15 21.59 -7.62 -25.67
C ARG A 15 21.15 -7.24 -24.26
N ILE A 16 20.63 -8.19 -23.48
CA ILE A 16 20.19 -7.99 -22.09
C ILE A 16 21.41 -7.96 -21.15
N SER A 17 22.51 -8.67 -21.49
CA SER A 17 23.75 -8.69 -20.70
C SER A 17 24.57 -7.39 -20.74
N THR A 18 24.15 -6.41 -21.55
CA THR A 18 24.81 -5.10 -21.70
C THR A 18 24.06 -3.95 -20.99
N LEU A 19 22.96 -4.23 -20.29
CA LEU A 19 22.29 -3.21 -19.48
C LEU A 19 23.15 -2.86 -18.25
N PRO A 20 23.49 -1.58 -18.02
CA PRO A 20 24.29 -1.18 -16.87
C PRO A 20 23.50 -1.43 -15.57
N ASP A 21 24.17 -2.01 -14.56
CA ASP A 21 23.64 -2.30 -13.21
C ASP A 21 23.00 -1.08 -12.53
N GLU A 22 23.29 0.13 -13.02
CA GLU A 22 22.76 1.43 -12.57
C GLU A 22 21.25 1.62 -12.82
N LEU A 23 20.63 0.81 -13.69
CA LEU A 23 19.20 0.93 -14.02
C LEU A 23 18.30 -0.04 -13.24
N LEU A 24 18.83 -1.16 -12.72
CA LEU A 24 18.04 -2.19 -12.03
C LEU A 24 17.86 -1.95 -10.52
N HIS A 25 18.49 -0.92 -9.95
CA HIS A 25 18.51 -0.68 -8.49
C HIS A 25 17.90 0.65 -8.05
N GLN A 26 17.26 1.41 -8.94
CA GLN A 26 16.69 2.72 -8.58
C GLN A 26 15.30 2.62 -7.94
N ILE A 27 14.59 1.50 -8.13
CA ILE A 27 13.25 1.28 -7.60
C ILE A 27 13.24 -0.03 -6.82
N LEU A 28 12.73 0.02 -5.59
CA LEU A 28 12.55 -1.15 -4.73
C LEU A 28 11.09 -1.20 -4.29
N ASN A 29 10.43 -2.34 -4.52
CA ASN A 29 9.08 -2.59 -4.03
C ASN A 29 9.10 -3.84 -3.15
N LEU A 30 8.57 -3.70 -1.94
CA LEU A 30 8.50 -4.76 -0.93
C LEU A 30 7.07 -4.89 -0.41
N ILE A 31 6.56 -6.11 -0.42
CA ILE A 31 5.17 -6.40 -0.06
C ILE A 31 5.14 -7.51 0.99
N LYS A 32 4.37 -7.29 2.08
CA LYS A 32 4.04 -8.28 3.12
C LYS A 32 5.24 -9.03 3.67
N CYS A 33 6.34 -8.31 3.89
CA CYS A 33 7.57 -8.88 4.40
C CYS A 33 7.99 -8.22 5.71
N GLU A 34 8.82 -8.93 6.46
CA GLU A 34 9.53 -8.38 7.60
C GLU A 34 10.83 -7.74 7.12
N LEU A 35 10.98 -6.43 7.37
CA LEU A 35 12.19 -5.74 6.94
C LEU A 35 13.33 -6.07 7.92
N PRO A 36 14.55 -6.32 7.41
CA PRO A 36 15.68 -6.62 8.27
C PRO A 36 16.06 -5.39 9.12
N GLU A 37 16.45 -5.61 10.37
CA GLU A 37 16.97 -4.57 11.27
C GLU A 37 18.33 -4.01 10.81
N THR A 38 18.97 -4.63 9.83
CA THR A 38 20.24 -4.10 9.30
C THR A 38 19.98 -2.80 8.54
N VAL A 39 20.78 -1.76 8.79
CA VAL A 39 20.69 -0.49 8.05
C VAL A 39 20.93 -0.73 6.55
N TRP A 40 20.03 -0.20 5.73
CA TRP A 40 20.09 -0.38 4.28
C TRP A 40 21.19 0.49 3.69
N ASN A 41 22.11 -0.12 2.96
CA ASN A 41 23.12 0.61 2.18
C ASN A 41 22.72 0.57 0.71
N LEU A 42 21.77 1.42 0.34
CA LEU A 42 21.24 1.53 -1.02
C LEU A 42 21.35 2.98 -1.50
N PRO A 43 22.57 3.52 -1.67
CA PRO A 43 22.79 4.96 -1.91
C PRO A 43 22.30 5.42 -3.28
N ALA A 44 22.01 4.52 -4.22
CA ALA A 44 21.46 4.83 -5.54
C ALA A 44 19.94 4.66 -5.63
N LEU A 45 19.28 4.22 -4.54
CA LEU A 45 17.83 3.99 -4.53
C LEU A 45 17.09 5.32 -4.59
N LYS A 46 16.30 5.51 -5.64
CA LYS A 46 15.50 6.73 -5.87
C LYS A 46 14.04 6.57 -5.49
N SER A 47 13.50 5.36 -5.58
CA SER A 47 12.10 5.07 -5.30
C SER A 47 11.97 3.83 -4.42
N LEU A 48 11.15 3.94 -3.39
CA LEU A 48 10.86 2.84 -2.46
C LEU A 48 9.35 2.73 -2.27
N GLU A 49 8.83 1.52 -2.43
CA GLU A 49 7.43 1.17 -2.18
C GLU A 49 7.39 0.08 -1.10
N LEU A 50 6.69 0.34 -0.01
CA LEU A 50 6.55 -0.58 1.12
C LEU A 50 5.07 -0.86 1.33
N HIS A 51 4.63 -2.09 1.06
CA HIS A 51 3.25 -2.51 1.18
C HIS A 51 3.06 -3.51 2.31
N ASP A 52 2.36 -3.09 3.37
CA ASP A 52 1.99 -3.94 4.50
C ASP A 52 3.19 -4.68 5.12
N VAL A 53 4.31 -3.98 5.20
CA VAL A 53 5.56 -4.52 5.74
C VAL A 53 5.59 -4.39 7.27
N ARG A 54 6.26 -5.34 7.93
CA ARG A 54 6.58 -5.23 9.36
C ARG A 54 7.85 -4.39 9.51
N PHE A 55 7.70 -3.20 10.09
CA PHE A 55 8.79 -2.26 10.31
C PHE A 55 9.63 -2.66 11.54
N PRO A 56 10.97 -2.70 11.43
CA PRO A 56 11.85 -2.92 12.57
C PRO A 56 11.89 -1.70 13.48
N GLU A 57 12.36 -1.88 14.71
CA GLU A 57 12.44 -0.79 15.69
C GLU A 57 13.32 0.38 15.22
N ASN A 58 14.37 0.08 14.44
CA ASN A 58 15.31 1.06 13.91
C ASN A 58 14.93 1.62 12.52
N MET A 59 13.65 1.57 12.12
CA MET A 59 13.21 2.06 10.82
C MET A 59 13.61 3.51 10.52
N ARG A 60 13.70 4.33 11.57
CA ARG A 60 14.19 5.71 11.47
C ARG A 60 15.59 5.77 10.85
N ASP A 61 16.50 4.92 11.28
CA ASP A 61 17.89 4.89 10.81
C ASP A 61 17.99 4.37 9.38
N ILE A 62 17.10 3.42 9.01
CA ILE A 62 16.98 2.93 7.64
C ILE A 62 16.60 4.08 6.70
N PHE A 63 15.58 4.87 7.02
CA PHE A 63 15.20 6.02 6.19
C PHE A 63 16.29 7.08 6.07
N ILE A 64 17.02 7.37 7.16
CA ILE A 64 18.16 8.31 7.14
C ILE A 64 19.24 7.83 6.16
N ALA A 65 19.49 6.53 6.10
CA ALA A 65 20.52 5.94 5.23
C ALA A 65 20.15 5.98 3.73
N LEU A 66 18.87 6.17 3.38
CA LEU A 66 18.40 6.28 2.00
C LEU A 66 18.59 7.71 1.46
N VAL A 67 19.86 8.11 1.39
CA VAL A 67 20.28 9.50 1.12
C VAL A 67 19.89 10.04 -0.26
N SER A 68 19.57 9.18 -1.23
CA SER A 68 19.17 9.58 -2.60
C SER A 68 17.69 9.32 -2.89
N LEU A 69 16.89 8.96 -1.87
CA LEU A 69 15.50 8.60 -2.06
C LEU A 69 14.65 9.82 -2.38
N GLU A 70 14.08 9.84 -3.58
CA GLU A 70 13.24 10.93 -4.09
C GLU A 70 11.75 10.59 -3.98
N ASN A 71 11.38 9.31 -4.05
CA ASN A 71 9.99 8.83 -4.05
C ASN A 71 9.79 7.75 -2.98
N LEU A 72 8.74 7.92 -2.17
CA LEU A 72 8.36 6.93 -1.15
C LEU A 72 6.86 6.68 -1.19
N THR A 73 6.48 5.41 -1.30
CA THR A 73 5.11 4.95 -1.14
C THR A 73 5.03 4.04 0.07
N LEU A 74 4.13 4.35 1.00
CA LEU A 74 3.87 3.53 2.19
C LEU A 74 2.41 3.08 2.16
N PHE A 75 2.20 1.78 2.20
CA PHE A 75 0.87 1.19 2.30
C PHE A 75 0.73 0.42 3.62
N PHE A 76 -0.30 0.77 4.38
CA PHE A 76 -0.61 0.19 5.68
C PHE A 76 -1.99 -0.49 5.62
N LYS A 77 -2.03 -1.82 5.82
CA LYS A 77 -3.32 -2.55 5.90
C LYS A 77 -4.00 -2.36 7.25
N LYS A 78 -3.21 -2.30 8.34
CA LYS A 78 -3.70 -2.08 9.72
C LYS A 78 -3.00 -0.88 10.37
N ASN A 79 -3.78 0.00 11.00
CA ASN A 79 -3.28 1.23 11.62
C ASN A 79 -2.77 1.02 13.06
N SER A 80 -1.94 0.00 13.30
CA SER A 80 -1.25 -0.19 14.58
C SER A 80 0.08 0.56 14.65
N LEU A 81 0.17 1.71 13.99
CA LEU A 81 1.41 2.49 13.98
C LEU A 81 1.60 3.10 15.37
N LYS A 82 2.78 3.00 15.97
CA LYS A 82 3.22 4.02 16.93
C LYS A 82 3.58 5.28 16.14
N ASP A 83 3.92 6.38 16.79
CA ASP A 83 4.41 7.57 16.08
C ASP A 83 5.52 7.15 15.08
N PHE A 84 5.28 7.43 13.80
CA PHE A 84 6.05 6.90 12.69
C PHE A 84 6.82 8.04 12.02
N PHE A 85 8.14 7.88 11.92
CA PHE A 85 9.03 8.94 11.45
C PHE A 85 9.55 8.63 10.05
N VAL A 86 9.50 9.63 9.16
CA VAL A 86 10.03 9.55 7.79
C VAL A 86 11.13 10.60 7.59
N PRO A 87 12.37 10.32 8.07
CA PRO A 87 13.52 11.18 7.88
C PRO A 87 14.25 10.91 6.55
N CYS A 88 13.71 11.44 5.46
CA CYS A 88 14.29 11.27 4.12
C CYS A 88 14.69 12.65 3.57
N PRO A 89 15.99 13.03 3.60
CA PRO A 89 16.43 14.39 3.31
C PRO A 89 16.17 14.84 1.86
N GLU A 90 16.28 13.92 0.91
CA GLU A 90 16.11 14.15 -0.53
C GLU A 90 14.70 13.85 -1.05
N LEU A 91 13.77 13.47 -0.15
CA LEU A 91 12.44 13.03 -0.55
C LEU A 91 11.66 14.18 -1.18
N VAL A 92 11.17 13.98 -2.41
CA VAL A 92 10.41 14.95 -3.20
C VAL A 92 8.93 14.57 -3.25
N ASN A 93 8.64 13.27 -3.32
CA ASN A 93 7.31 12.69 -3.47
C ASN A 93 7.02 11.67 -2.37
N LEU A 94 5.93 11.86 -1.65
CA LEU A 94 5.46 10.93 -0.63
C LEU A 94 4.00 10.55 -0.90
N GLU A 95 3.72 9.25 -1.02
CA GLU A 95 2.36 8.70 -1.01
C GLU A 95 2.17 7.80 0.20
N ILE A 96 1.12 8.05 0.97
CA ILE A 96 0.75 7.22 2.11
C ILE A 96 -0.67 6.72 1.89
N ILE A 97 -0.81 5.40 1.93
CA ILE A 97 -2.05 4.67 1.75
C ILE A 97 -2.34 3.94 3.05
N CYS A 98 -3.34 4.39 3.79
CA CYS A 98 -3.77 3.74 5.01
C CYS A 98 -5.17 3.19 4.78
N ARG A 99 -5.37 1.87 4.82
CA ARG A 99 -6.72 1.30 4.84
C ARG A 99 -7.34 1.45 6.22
N TYR A 100 -8.67 1.51 6.24
CA TYR A 100 -9.41 1.52 7.50
C TYR A 100 -9.45 0.12 8.12
N ASP A 101 -9.24 0.03 9.44
CA ASP A 101 -9.43 -1.20 10.22
C ASP A 101 -10.58 -0.98 11.22
N GLY A 102 -11.69 -1.70 10.97
CA GLY A 102 -12.96 -1.65 11.71
C GLY A 102 -12.88 -1.86 13.22
N TYR A 103 -11.79 -2.45 13.70
CA TYR A 103 -11.71 -3.00 15.05
C TYR A 103 -10.84 -2.18 16.01
N SER A 104 -10.21 -1.10 15.55
CA SER A 104 -9.27 -0.35 16.37
C SER A 104 -9.83 0.95 16.93
N GLY A 105 -10.10 0.96 18.24
CA GLY A 105 -10.33 2.18 19.00
C GLY A 105 -9.14 3.14 18.86
N SER A 106 -9.39 4.33 18.33
CA SER A 106 -8.61 5.57 18.52
C SER A 106 -7.07 5.39 18.70
N TYR A 107 -6.36 4.85 17.70
CA TYR A 107 -4.90 5.01 17.68
C TYR A 107 -4.56 6.42 17.18
N LYS A 108 -4.08 7.26 18.10
CA LYS A 108 -3.59 8.64 17.86
C LYS A 108 -2.15 8.61 17.35
N SER A 109 -1.91 7.83 16.31
CA SER A 109 -0.58 7.66 15.75
C SER A 109 -0.30 8.82 14.82
N ASN A 110 0.80 9.53 15.05
CA ASN A 110 1.21 10.62 14.17
C ASN A 110 2.27 10.11 13.21
N ILE A 111 2.09 10.43 11.92
CA ILE A 111 3.17 10.30 10.95
C ILE A 111 3.92 11.63 10.93
N VAL A 112 5.19 11.61 11.31
CA VAL A 112 6.06 12.79 11.33
C VAL A 112 7.03 12.71 10.17
N VAL A 113 6.92 13.66 9.25
CA VAL A 113 7.72 13.70 8.02
C VAL A 113 8.80 14.77 8.15
N LEU A 114 10.06 14.32 8.06
CA LEU A 114 11.26 15.15 8.13
C LEU A 114 11.95 15.12 6.77
N ALA A 115 11.34 15.81 5.79
CA ALA A 115 11.77 15.82 4.41
C ALA A 115 11.77 17.26 3.86
N PRO A 116 12.86 18.02 4.01
CA PRO A 116 12.89 19.45 3.67
C PRO A 116 12.69 19.74 2.18
N LYS A 117 12.95 18.76 1.30
CA LYS A 117 12.77 18.87 -0.15
C LYS A 117 11.41 18.37 -0.64
N LEU A 118 10.53 17.95 0.27
CA LEU A 118 9.24 17.39 -0.07
C LEU A 118 8.35 18.44 -0.72
N ARG A 119 7.89 18.14 -1.93
CA ARG A 119 7.00 19.02 -2.71
C ARG A 119 5.63 18.43 -2.89
N ASN A 120 5.55 17.11 -3.06
CA ASN A 120 4.31 16.45 -3.42
C ASN A 120 3.95 15.42 -2.35
N PHE A 121 2.74 15.55 -1.81
CA PHE A 121 2.18 14.62 -0.84
C PHE A 121 0.84 14.09 -1.33
N THR A 122 0.69 12.77 -1.30
CA THR A 122 -0.59 12.11 -1.55
C THR A 122 -0.99 11.30 -0.32
N SER A 123 -2.20 11.54 0.17
CA SER A 123 -2.84 10.72 1.19
C SER A 123 -4.00 9.95 0.58
N VAL A 124 -4.02 8.64 0.79
CA VAL A 124 -5.18 7.79 0.54
C VAL A 124 -5.71 7.32 1.89
N GLY A 125 -6.85 7.87 2.29
CA GLY A 125 -7.46 7.70 3.61
C GLY A 125 -7.20 8.84 4.60
N ILE A 126 -7.73 8.70 5.82
CA ILE A 126 -7.66 9.73 6.87
C ILE A 126 -6.77 9.26 8.03
N PHE A 127 -5.67 9.98 8.23
CA PHE A 127 -4.69 9.75 9.31
C PHE A 127 -4.02 11.07 9.71
N THR A 128 -3.41 11.10 10.90
CA THR A 128 -2.71 12.31 11.35
C THR A 128 -1.29 12.34 10.80
N VAL A 129 -0.94 13.45 10.15
CA VAL A 129 0.40 13.68 9.58
C VAL A 129 0.89 15.07 9.98
N LYS A 130 2.19 15.21 10.21
CA LYS A 130 2.87 16.48 10.51
C LYS A 130 4.13 16.61 9.67
N PHE A 131 4.36 17.80 9.11
CA PHE A 131 5.57 18.14 8.37
C PHE A 131 6.32 19.21 9.15
N GLU A 132 7.59 18.99 9.48
CA GLU A 132 8.35 19.94 10.31
C GLU A 132 9.02 21.06 9.50
N VAL A 133 9.32 20.82 8.22
CA VAL A 133 10.19 21.72 7.42
C VAL A 133 9.76 21.88 5.95
N SER A 134 8.61 21.34 5.56
CA SER A 134 8.25 21.20 4.13
C SER A 134 7.16 22.19 3.71
N ASP A 135 7.49 23.06 2.75
CA ASP A 135 6.49 23.81 1.98
C ASP A 135 5.92 22.91 0.88
N LEU A 136 4.73 22.36 1.11
CA LEU A 136 4.09 21.45 0.17
C LEU A 136 3.60 22.22 -1.07
N GLU A 137 4.12 21.86 -2.25
CA GLU A 137 3.68 22.42 -3.52
C GLU A 137 2.33 21.84 -3.93
N ASN A 138 2.21 20.51 -3.93
CA ASN A 138 0.99 19.80 -4.28
C ASN A 138 0.61 18.80 -3.20
N VAL A 139 -0.62 18.92 -2.70
CA VAL A 139 -1.24 17.95 -1.81
C VAL A 139 -2.41 17.31 -2.56
N ASN A 140 -2.52 15.99 -2.49
CA ASN A 140 -3.61 15.23 -3.06
C ASN A 140 -4.27 14.36 -1.99
N ILE A 141 -5.57 14.54 -1.78
CA ILE A 141 -6.34 13.79 -0.79
C ILE A 141 -7.36 12.91 -1.52
N LYS A 142 -7.11 11.60 -1.46
CA LYS A 142 -7.96 10.56 -2.04
C LYS A 142 -8.65 9.76 -0.95
N MET A 143 -9.83 9.27 -1.27
CA MET A 143 -10.64 8.43 -0.38
C MET A 143 -11.04 7.11 -1.04
N ARG A 144 -10.91 7.01 -2.36
CA ARG A 144 -11.17 5.77 -3.09
C ARG A 144 -10.30 4.61 -2.58
N GLY A 145 -10.93 3.47 -2.30
CA GLY A 145 -10.26 2.27 -1.78
C GLY A 145 -9.83 2.38 -0.31
N TRP A 146 -10.28 3.42 0.41
CA TRP A 146 -9.99 3.58 1.84
C TRP A 146 -10.88 2.69 2.72
N ILE A 147 -12.16 2.61 2.34
CA ILE A 147 -13.19 1.81 2.98
C ILE A 147 -13.57 0.74 1.97
N ASP A 148 -13.25 -0.52 2.27
CA ASP A 148 -13.93 -1.64 1.63
C ASP A 148 -15.40 -1.56 2.06
N ASP A 149 -16.33 -1.79 1.12
CA ASP A 149 -17.80 -1.55 1.13
C ASP A 149 -18.60 -2.24 2.28
N GLN A 150 -18.02 -2.35 3.48
CA GLN A 150 -18.64 -2.90 4.66
C GLN A 150 -19.57 -1.88 5.31
N ASP A 151 -20.79 -2.32 5.62
CA ASP A 151 -21.94 -1.65 6.24
C ASP A 151 -21.65 -0.65 7.38
N PHE A 152 -21.05 0.51 7.09
CA PHE A 152 -20.99 1.60 8.06
C PHE A 152 -22.37 2.19 8.28
N SER A 153 -22.75 2.34 9.55
CA SER A 153 -23.85 3.24 9.86
C SER A 153 -23.46 4.67 9.44
N PRO A 154 -24.42 5.51 8.99
CA PRO A 154 -24.15 6.90 8.62
C PRO A 154 -23.45 7.72 9.72
N ASN A 155 -23.68 7.36 11.00
CA ASN A 155 -23.06 8.03 12.14
C ASN A 155 -21.59 7.67 12.31
N GLN A 156 -21.21 6.40 12.11
CA GLN A 156 -19.81 5.99 12.14
C GLN A 156 -19.02 6.69 11.03
N LEU A 157 -19.58 6.71 9.82
CA LEU A 157 -18.95 7.39 8.69
C LEU A 157 -18.73 8.89 8.95
N LYS A 158 -19.71 9.57 9.55
CA LYS A 158 -19.56 10.97 9.97
C LYS A 158 -18.44 11.15 11.00
N GLU A 159 -18.35 10.27 12.00
CA GLU A 159 -17.28 10.35 13.00
C GLU A 159 -15.89 10.15 12.36
N PHE A 160 -15.77 9.27 11.37
CA PHE A 160 -14.54 9.13 10.59
C PHE A 160 -14.19 10.38 9.81
N HIS A 161 -15.16 10.95 9.10
CA HIS A 161 -14.94 12.20 8.39
C HIS A 161 -14.49 13.31 9.34
N ARG A 162 -14.98 13.37 10.58
CA ARG A 162 -14.52 14.37 11.56
C ARG A 162 -13.02 14.30 11.83
N ARG A 163 -12.35 13.16 11.61
CA ARG A 163 -10.88 13.06 11.71
C ARG A 163 -10.13 13.92 10.68
N PHE A 164 -10.80 14.42 9.62
CA PHE A 164 -10.21 15.47 8.78
C PHE A 164 -9.76 16.69 9.58
N THR A 165 -10.44 17.05 10.67
CA THR A 165 -10.01 18.20 11.49
C THR A 165 -8.69 17.96 12.22
N GLN A 166 -8.24 16.71 12.33
CA GLN A 166 -6.94 16.33 12.88
C GLN A 166 -5.86 16.24 11.79
N MET A 167 -6.23 15.76 10.60
CA MET A 167 -5.33 15.59 9.46
C MET A 167 -5.00 16.90 8.74
N LEU A 168 -6.01 17.70 8.40
CA LEU A 168 -5.86 18.87 7.54
C LEU A 168 -4.94 19.96 8.11
N PRO A 169 -4.87 20.23 9.43
CA PRO A 169 -3.89 21.15 10.00
C PRO A 169 -2.44 20.79 9.65
N GLY A 170 -2.11 19.50 9.55
CA GLY A 170 -0.80 19.04 9.10
C GLY A 170 -0.46 19.44 7.67
N LEU A 171 -1.47 19.72 6.84
CA LEU A 171 -1.35 20.06 5.43
C LEU A 171 -1.41 21.56 5.16
N GLY A 172 -1.36 22.40 6.22
CA GLY A 172 -1.63 23.82 6.13
C GLY A 172 -0.70 24.62 5.21
N GLY A 173 0.52 24.13 5.00
CA GLY A 173 1.53 24.74 4.12
C GLY A 173 1.32 24.49 2.62
N ALA A 174 0.28 23.75 2.23
CA ALA A 174 0.00 23.40 0.84
C ALA A 174 -0.30 24.61 -0.06
N LYS A 175 0.32 24.67 -1.24
CA LYS A 175 0.01 25.67 -2.29
C LYS A 175 -1.15 25.23 -3.19
N ILE A 176 -1.18 23.95 -3.55
CA ILE A 176 -2.24 23.37 -4.38
C ILE A 176 -2.83 22.18 -3.63
N LEU A 177 -4.13 22.25 -3.35
CA LEU A 177 -4.89 21.17 -2.71
C LEU A 177 -5.78 20.51 -3.77
N ASN A 178 -5.52 19.24 -4.08
CA ASN A 178 -6.32 18.43 -4.98
C ASN A 178 -7.22 17.52 -4.15
N LEU A 179 -8.53 17.57 -4.42
CA LEU A 179 -9.52 16.78 -3.71
C LEU A 179 -10.22 15.82 -4.68
N GLU A 180 -10.31 14.54 -4.32
CA GLU A 180 -11.15 13.58 -5.03
C GLU A 180 -12.65 13.86 -4.75
N LEU A 181 -13.54 13.34 -5.60
CA LEU A 181 -14.99 13.54 -5.46
C LEU A 181 -15.51 12.99 -4.13
N GLU A 182 -15.01 11.83 -3.73
CA GLU A 182 -15.30 11.13 -2.49
C GLU A 182 -14.82 11.96 -1.29
N THR A 183 -13.66 12.60 -1.38
CA THR A 183 -13.14 13.54 -0.37
C THR A 183 -14.04 14.76 -0.21
N ILE A 184 -14.51 15.35 -1.31
CA ILE A 184 -15.44 16.49 -1.27
C ILE A 184 -16.76 16.09 -0.62
N LYS A 185 -17.32 14.93 -0.97
CA LYS A 185 -18.54 14.39 -0.35
C LYS A 185 -18.35 14.18 1.16
N ALA A 186 -17.22 13.61 1.56
CA ALA A 186 -16.88 13.37 2.95
C ALA A 186 -16.81 14.69 3.75
N LEU A 187 -16.06 15.67 3.27
CA LEU A 187 -15.96 17.00 3.89
C LEU A 187 -17.31 17.72 3.92
N SER A 188 -18.11 17.61 2.86
CA SER A 188 -19.45 18.23 2.80
C SER A 188 -20.39 17.66 3.85
N SER A 189 -20.32 16.34 4.11
CA SER A 189 -21.14 15.65 5.11
C SER A 189 -20.89 16.12 6.56
N ILE A 190 -19.72 16.71 6.82
CA ILE A 190 -19.33 17.28 8.11
C ILE A 190 -19.18 18.80 8.07
N SER A 191 -19.64 19.47 7.01
CA SER A 191 -19.39 20.90 6.81
C SER A 191 -19.89 21.79 7.96
N ALA A 192 -21.00 21.43 8.63
CA ALA A 192 -21.49 22.12 9.81
C ALA A 192 -20.58 21.97 11.05
N PHE A 193 -19.76 20.90 11.10
CA PHE A 193 -18.74 20.72 12.13
C PHE A 193 -17.45 21.48 11.77
N LEU A 194 -17.15 21.62 10.47
CA LEU A 194 -15.97 22.36 10.02
C LEU A 194 -16.07 23.87 10.32
N THR A 195 -17.28 24.44 10.38
CA THR A 195 -17.47 25.87 10.70
C THR A 195 -17.01 26.28 12.10
N SER A 196 -16.92 25.33 13.05
CA SER A 196 -16.40 25.60 14.39
C SER A 196 -14.87 25.53 14.48
N HIS A 197 -14.19 25.23 13.37
CA HIS A 197 -12.73 25.10 13.30
C HIS A 197 -12.14 26.18 12.39
N PRO A 198 -10.97 26.74 12.73
CA PRO A 198 -10.27 27.65 11.85
C PRO A 198 -9.84 26.94 10.56
N SER A 199 -9.78 27.70 9.48
CA SER A 199 -9.23 27.20 8.21
C SER A 199 -7.76 26.79 8.41
N PRO A 200 -7.36 25.56 8.04
CA PRO A 200 -6.01 25.06 8.32
C PRO A 200 -4.97 25.52 7.28
N PHE A 201 -5.39 26.01 6.11
CA PHE A 201 -4.51 26.27 4.97
C PHE A 201 -4.09 27.74 4.91
N TYR A 202 -2.84 28.02 5.29
CA TYR A 202 -2.29 29.39 5.36
C TYR A 202 -1.45 29.78 4.14
N ASN A 203 -1.14 28.85 3.24
CA ASN A 203 -0.29 29.08 2.06
C ASN A 203 -0.97 28.71 0.72
N LEU A 204 -2.30 28.57 0.73
CA LEU A 204 -3.03 28.02 -0.40
C LEU A 204 -3.14 29.03 -1.53
N LYS A 205 -2.98 28.54 -2.76
CA LYS A 205 -3.25 29.29 -4.00
C LYS A 205 -4.46 28.73 -4.73
N TYR A 206 -4.55 27.40 -4.80
CA TYR A 206 -5.61 26.73 -5.54
C TYR A 206 -6.16 25.53 -4.78
N VAL A 207 -7.48 25.40 -4.76
CA VAL A 207 -8.18 24.14 -4.52
C VAL A 207 -8.62 23.59 -5.87
N LYS A 208 -8.04 22.47 -6.29
CA LYS A 208 -8.39 21.82 -7.56
C LYS A 208 -9.50 20.79 -7.33
N LEU A 209 -10.61 20.97 -8.04
CA LEU A 209 -11.74 20.05 -8.04
C LEU A 209 -11.58 18.97 -9.12
N PRO A 210 -12.20 17.80 -8.93
CA PRO A 210 -12.20 16.76 -9.94
C PRO A 210 -13.01 17.20 -11.15
N HIS A 211 -12.69 16.63 -12.31
CA HIS A 211 -13.38 16.95 -13.56
C HIS A 211 -14.90 16.67 -13.44
N GLY A 212 -15.72 17.62 -13.91
CA GLY A 212 -17.18 17.53 -13.80
C GLY A 212 -17.77 17.98 -12.45
N CYS A 213 -16.94 18.35 -11.47
CA CYS A 213 -17.41 18.98 -10.24
C CYS A 213 -17.49 20.50 -10.41
N GLU A 214 -18.69 21.05 -10.27
CA GLU A 214 -18.90 22.49 -10.29
C GLU A 214 -18.53 23.12 -8.95
N GLU A 215 -17.94 24.31 -8.99
CA GLU A 215 -17.63 25.08 -7.78
C GLU A 215 -18.89 25.34 -6.92
N ALA A 216 -20.05 25.50 -7.56
CA ALA A 216 -21.33 25.68 -6.90
C ALA A 216 -21.76 24.47 -6.03
N ALA A 217 -21.18 23.28 -6.25
CA ALA A 217 -21.44 22.11 -5.44
C ALA A 217 -20.79 22.20 -4.04
N ILE A 218 -19.85 23.12 -3.84
CA ILE A 218 -19.18 23.33 -2.55
C ILE A 218 -20.01 24.27 -1.69
N SER A 219 -20.44 23.80 -0.53
CA SER A 219 -21.19 24.62 0.42
C SER A 219 -20.38 25.83 0.88
N SER A 220 -21.06 26.92 1.22
CA SER A 220 -20.42 28.14 1.76
C SER A 220 -19.57 27.84 3.00
N ASN A 221 -20.04 26.93 3.86
CA ASN A 221 -19.33 26.46 5.05
C ASN A 221 -18.01 25.76 4.69
N LEU A 222 -18.05 24.81 3.75
CA LEU A 222 -16.84 24.10 3.30
C LEU A 222 -15.88 25.06 2.61
N ARG A 223 -16.39 25.96 1.76
CA ARG A 223 -15.58 26.99 1.10
C ARG A 223 -14.85 27.87 2.12
N SER A 224 -15.57 28.38 3.12
CA SER A 224 -14.99 29.21 4.17
C SER A 224 -13.93 28.46 4.97
N TYR A 225 -14.13 27.17 5.22
CA TYR A 225 -13.15 26.35 5.92
C TYR A 225 -11.89 26.08 5.08
N LEU A 226 -12.02 25.82 3.78
CA LEU A 226 -10.86 25.54 2.91
C LEU A 226 -10.04 26.81 2.61
N LEU A 227 -10.69 27.96 2.39
CA LEU A 227 -10.04 29.17 1.91
C LEU A 227 -9.83 30.24 2.99
N GLY A 228 -10.44 30.09 4.18
CA GLY A 228 -10.54 31.16 5.18
C GLY A 228 -9.21 31.72 5.69
N ALA A 229 -8.14 30.92 5.69
CA ALA A 229 -6.80 31.35 6.08
C ALA A 229 -5.92 31.78 4.89
N SER A 230 -6.41 31.67 3.66
CA SER A 230 -5.72 32.07 2.42
C SER A 230 -6.65 32.92 1.53
N PRO A 231 -6.80 34.24 1.81
CA PRO A 231 -7.79 35.09 1.13
C PRO A 231 -7.61 35.22 -0.38
N THR A 232 -6.39 34.98 -0.89
CA THR A 232 -6.06 35.02 -2.32
C THR A 232 -6.29 33.69 -3.02
N ALA A 233 -6.60 32.62 -2.28
CA ALA A 233 -6.80 31.29 -2.85
C ALA A 233 -8.12 31.20 -3.61
N THR A 234 -8.13 30.43 -4.70
CA THR A 234 -9.33 30.21 -5.51
C THR A 234 -9.60 28.73 -5.71
N ILE A 235 -10.86 28.39 -5.99
CA ILE A 235 -11.26 27.05 -6.38
C ILE A 235 -11.24 26.98 -7.91
N VAL A 236 -10.63 25.93 -8.46
CA VAL A 236 -10.48 25.76 -9.92
C VAL A 236 -10.79 24.32 -10.33
N THR A 237 -11.31 24.15 -11.54
CA THR A 237 -11.47 22.82 -12.17
C THR A 237 -10.29 22.48 -13.09
N THR A 238 -9.58 23.51 -13.55
CA THR A 238 -8.34 23.41 -14.34
C THR A 238 -7.34 24.41 -13.78
N LEU A 239 -6.07 24.02 -13.64
CA LEU A 239 -5.04 24.94 -13.19
C LEU A 239 -4.77 25.95 -14.31
N PRO A 240 -4.66 27.25 -14.01
CA PRO A 240 -4.26 28.22 -15.00
C PRO A 240 -2.88 27.84 -15.53
N GLU A 241 -2.78 27.60 -16.84
CA GLU A 241 -1.49 27.44 -17.49
C GLU A 241 -0.69 28.71 -17.21
N ASN A 242 0.55 28.53 -16.74
CA ASN A 242 1.46 29.61 -16.45
C ASN A 242 1.90 30.26 -17.78
N THR A 243 0.99 30.99 -18.41
CA THR A 243 1.23 31.77 -19.60
C THR A 243 1.99 33.00 -19.13
N ASN A 244 3.32 32.92 -19.20
CA ASN A 244 4.14 34.12 -19.27
C ASN A 244 3.48 35.05 -20.31
N PRO A 245 3.16 36.31 -19.97
CA PRO A 245 2.44 37.19 -20.87
C PRO A 245 3.34 37.49 -22.07
N ARG A 246 3.12 36.75 -23.16
CA ARG A 246 3.69 37.09 -24.45
C ARG A 246 2.85 38.23 -25.01
N THR A 247 3.43 39.41 -24.98
CA THR A 247 2.97 40.61 -25.66
C THR A 247 2.60 40.29 -27.11
N THR A 248 1.32 40.33 -27.46
CA THR A 248 0.87 40.64 -28.83
C THR A 248 -0.53 41.24 -28.82
N ALA A 249 -0.56 42.54 -29.10
CA ALA A 249 -1.52 43.29 -29.89
C ALA A 249 -2.99 42.84 -29.98
N SER A 250 -3.84 43.76 -29.52
CA SER A 250 -5.20 44.06 -29.99
C SER A 250 -5.50 43.63 -31.44
N VAL A 251 -6.54 42.80 -31.60
CA VAL A 251 -7.44 42.89 -32.75
C VAL A 251 -8.87 42.70 -32.26
N THR A 252 -9.62 43.79 -32.35
CA THR A 252 -11.06 43.94 -32.24
C THR A 252 -11.78 43.01 -33.22
N SER A 253 -12.80 42.29 -32.78
CA SER A 253 -13.90 41.83 -33.66
C SER A 253 -15.16 41.57 -32.84
N GLN A 254 -16.22 42.26 -33.26
CA GLN A 254 -17.54 42.34 -32.62
C GLN A 254 -18.44 41.14 -32.94
N ASN A 255 -19.31 40.84 -31.98
CA ASN A 255 -20.73 40.44 -32.12
C ASN A 255 -21.14 39.41 -33.19
N VAL A 256 -21.65 38.25 -32.75
CA VAL A 256 -22.93 37.70 -33.24
C VAL A 256 -23.68 37.01 -32.10
N VAL A 257 -24.89 37.50 -31.86
CA VAL A 257 -25.96 36.93 -31.01
C VAL A 257 -26.64 35.79 -31.75
N LEU A 258 -26.94 34.66 -31.09
CA LEU A 258 -28.11 33.86 -31.45
C LEU A 258 -28.68 33.10 -30.23
N GLN A 259 -30.00 33.05 -30.20
CA GLN A 259 -30.88 32.81 -29.06
C GLN A 259 -31.15 31.33 -28.73
N LYS A 260 -31.61 31.12 -27.49
CA LYS A 260 -32.25 29.94 -26.90
C LYS A 260 -33.69 29.73 -27.44
N PRO A 261 -34.22 28.50 -27.44
CA PRO A 261 -35.47 28.21 -26.68
C PRO A 261 -35.47 26.82 -26.00
N LEU A 262 -35.79 26.67 -24.72
CA LEU A 262 -37.10 26.39 -24.07
C LEU A 262 -37.72 24.97 -24.31
N VAL A 263 -37.35 24.01 -23.43
CA VAL A 263 -38.11 23.05 -22.54
C VAL A 263 -39.61 22.72 -22.84
N PRO A 264 -40.26 21.61 -22.37
CA PRO A 264 -39.97 20.14 -22.18
C PRO A 264 -41.06 19.22 -22.85
N PRO A 265 -41.15 17.90 -22.55
CA PRO A 265 -42.23 17.47 -21.62
C PRO A 265 -41.95 16.26 -20.69
N THR A 266 -42.77 16.25 -19.63
CA THR A 266 -42.97 15.31 -18.51
C THR A 266 -43.68 13.99 -18.86
N LYS A 267 -43.31 12.86 -18.23
CA LYS A 267 -44.16 11.68 -17.85
C LYS A 267 -43.46 10.95 -16.67
N VAL A 268 -43.91 11.04 -15.41
CA VAL A 268 -44.95 10.25 -14.67
C VAL A 268 -44.70 8.73 -14.59
N LEU A 269 -44.25 8.32 -13.38
CA LEU A 269 -44.51 7.13 -12.53
C LEU A 269 -45.15 5.85 -13.11
N VAL A 270 -44.53 4.70 -12.82
CA VAL A 270 -45.22 3.47 -12.37
C VAL A 270 -44.37 2.71 -11.34
N ASP A 271 -45.05 2.28 -10.28
CA ASP A 271 -44.68 1.40 -9.16
C ASP A 271 -44.15 0.00 -9.54
N SER A 272 -43.25 -0.54 -8.71
CA SER A 272 -43.13 -1.97 -8.35
C SER A 272 -42.10 -2.07 -7.23
N GLY A 273 -42.23 -2.75 -6.11
CA GLY A 273 -43.15 -3.76 -5.61
C GLY A 273 -42.39 -4.44 -4.45
N ASN A 274 -43.01 -4.51 -3.27
CA ASN A 274 -42.42 -5.05 -2.04
C ASN A 274 -42.43 -6.60 -2.00
N LEU A 275 -41.62 -7.11 -1.04
CA LEU A 275 -41.58 -8.44 -0.36
C LEU A 275 -40.50 -9.46 -0.80
N PRO A 276 -40.04 -10.38 0.10
CA PRO A 276 -39.97 -10.32 1.57
C PRO A 276 -38.70 -10.87 2.23
N LYS A 277 -38.63 -10.54 3.53
CA LYS A 277 -37.91 -11.18 4.65
C LYS A 277 -37.70 -12.72 4.53
N SER A 278 -36.50 -13.17 4.89
CA SER A 278 -36.22 -14.47 5.52
C SER A 278 -35.32 -14.22 6.73
N VAL A 279 -35.84 -14.21 7.95
CA VAL A 279 -35.96 -15.37 8.88
C VAL A 279 -34.58 -15.88 9.31
N CYS A 280 -34.25 -15.55 10.57
CA CYS A 280 -33.13 -16.06 11.35
C CYS A 280 -33.27 -17.56 11.58
N ILE A 281 -32.13 -18.25 11.58
CA ILE A 281 -31.99 -19.56 12.23
C ILE A 281 -30.84 -19.45 13.23
N ASP A 282 -31.22 -19.50 14.51
CA ASP A 282 -30.33 -19.75 15.63
C ASP A 282 -29.70 -21.14 15.49
N THR A 283 -28.38 -21.24 15.73
CA THR A 283 -27.80 -22.53 16.09
C THR A 283 -26.74 -22.38 17.17
N VAL A 284 -27.18 -22.68 18.39
CA VAL A 284 -26.56 -23.55 19.40
C VAL A 284 -25.13 -23.21 19.88
N ASP A 285 -25.16 -22.57 21.04
CA ASP A 285 -24.19 -22.59 22.14
C ASP A 285 -23.63 -24.00 22.41
N MET A 286 -22.30 -24.14 22.35
CA MET A 286 -21.55 -25.31 22.83
C MET A 286 -20.61 -24.86 23.93
N GLY A 287 -21.13 -24.86 25.15
CA GLY A 287 -20.33 -24.75 26.35
C GLY A 287 -19.35 -25.91 26.48
N VAL A 288 -18.12 -25.60 26.91
CA VAL A 288 -17.15 -26.59 27.38
C VAL A 288 -16.78 -26.24 28.82
N GLN A 289 -16.97 -27.24 29.67
CA GLN A 289 -16.82 -27.23 31.12
C GLN A 289 -15.37 -26.99 31.56
N HIS A 290 -15.24 -26.15 32.58
CA HIS A 290 -14.09 -26.10 33.47
C HIS A 290 -14.14 -27.26 34.48
N VAL A 291 -13.06 -28.05 34.52
CA VAL A 291 -12.49 -28.79 35.67
C VAL A 291 -11.01 -28.90 35.32
N GLY A 292 -9.98 -28.51 36.07
CA GLY A 292 -9.79 -28.18 37.47
C GLY A 292 -8.48 -28.85 37.88
N SER A 293 -7.43 -28.09 38.22
CA SER A 293 -6.42 -28.51 39.20
C SER A 293 -5.50 -27.35 39.60
N SER A 294 -5.37 -27.23 40.90
CA SER A 294 -4.50 -26.35 41.66
C SER A 294 -3.15 -27.05 41.87
N VAL A 295 -2.03 -26.37 41.64
CA VAL A 295 -0.78 -26.57 42.38
C VAL A 295 -0.05 -25.23 42.51
N ASP A 296 0.23 -24.94 43.78
CA ASP A 296 1.00 -23.86 44.39
C ASP A 296 2.50 -23.91 44.00
N GLY A 297 3.18 -22.78 43.85
CA GLY A 297 4.63 -22.81 43.57
C GLY A 297 5.29 -21.52 43.08
N THR A 298 5.46 -20.56 43.99
CA THR A 298 6.67 -19.75 44.21
C THR A 298 7.19 -18.82 43.10
N ASP A 299 7.06 -17.51 43.39
CA ASP A 299 7.77 -16.37 42.83
C ASP A 299 9.26 -16.65 42.52
N ASN A 300 9.68 -16.25 41.32
CA ASN A 300 10.99 -15.66 41.05
C ASN A 300 10.92 -14.87 39.73
N ASP A 301 10.67 -13.57 39.85
CA ASP A 301 10.79 -12.60 38.76
C ASP A 301 12.26 -12.41 38.40
N HIS A 302 12.78 -13.27 37.52
CA HIS A 302 13.97 -12.98 36.75
C HIS A 302 13.52 -12.38 35.41
N VAL A 303 13.61 -11.06 35.31
CA VAL A 303 13.45 -10.31 34.05
C VAL A 303 14.50 -10.82 33.07
N SER A 304 14.08 -11.79 32.25
CA SER A 304 14.84 -12.23 31.09
C SER A 304 14.45 -11.30 29.96
N SER A 305 15.29 -10.30 29.70
CA SER A 305 15.27 -9.57 28.44
C SER A 305 15.68 -10.57 27.35
N SER A 306 14.69 -11.24 26.77
CA SER A 306 14.83 -12.04 25.56
C SER A 306 15.03 -11.07 24.38
N SER A 307 16.22 -10.47 24.28
CA SER A 307 16.70 -10.03 22.97
C SER A 307 16.97 -11.31 22.18
N GLY A 308 15.95 -11.77 21.45
CA GLY A 308 16.04 -12.97 20.62
C GLY A 308 17.17 -12.77 19.62
N ASN A 309 18.33 -13.36 19.91
CA ASN A 309 19.47 -13.30 19.03
C ASN A 309 19.10 -14.13 17.79
N ILE A 310 18.71 -13.46 16.71
CA ILE A 310 18.26 -14.13 15.48
C ILE A 310 19.48 -14.85 14.92
N ASP A 311 19.52 -16.18 15.06
CA ASP A 311 20.59 -16.99 14.52
C ASP A 311 20.56 -16.93 12.98
N PHE A 312 21.62 -16.39 12.38
CA PHE A 312 21.78 -16.33 10.94
C PHE A 312 22.57 -17.55 10.43
N GLY A 313 22.06 -18.19 9.38
CA GLY A 313 22.73 -19.24 8.62
C GLY A 313 23.36 -18.74 7.32
N LEU A 314 24.26 -19.51 6.73
CA LEU A 314 24.87 -19.21 5.43
C LEU A 314 24.33 -20.16 4.36
N TRP A 315 23.66 -19.64 3.35
CA TRP A 315 23.17 -20.41 2.20
C TRP A 315 23.86 -19.94 0.92
N ARG A 316 24.69 -20.81 0.31
CA ARG A 316 25.51 -20.52 -0.88
C ARG A 316 26.30 -19.20 -0.80
N GLY A 317 26.80 -18.87 0.39
CA GLY A 317 27.57 -17.66 0.64
C GLY A 317 26.73 -16.43 1.04
N TYR A 318 25.40 -16.50 0.99
CA TYR A 318 24.48 -15.46 1.45
C TYR A 318 24.06 -15.70 2.90
N THR A 319 24.03 -14.64 3.70
CA THR A 319 23.51 -14.71 5.07
C THR A 319 21.99 -14.72 5.00
N VAL A 320 21.33 -15.68 5.64
CA VAL A 320 19.87 -15.82 5.71
C VAL A 320 19.47 -16.21 7.14
N ASN A 321 18.20 -16.15 7.53
CA ASN A 321 17.79 -16.69 8.83
C ASN A 321 18.12 -18.20 8.87
N SER A 322 18.64 -18.70 9.98
CA SER A 322 19.09 -20.10 10.10
C SER A 322 17.98 -21.11 9.77
N GLU A 323 16.74 -20.82 10.20
CA GLU A 323 15.54 -21.60 9.86
C GLU A 323 15.28 -21.69 8.34
N PHE A 324 15.71 -20.71 7.56
CA PHE A 324 15.48 -20.65 6.11
C PHE A 324 16.50 -21.45 5.30
N VAL A 325 17.65 -21.82 5.87
CA VAL A 325 18.68 -22.58 5.14
C VAL A 325 18.12 -23.93 4.68
N LEU A 326 17.37 -24.63 5.54
CA LEU A 326 16.74 -25.90 5.21
C LEU A 326 15.67 -25.74 4.13
N LEU A 327 14.85 -24.68 4.22
CA LEU A 327 13.83 -24.37 3.23
C LEU A 327 14.46 -24.07 1.86
N LEU A 328 15.51 -23.26 1.81
CA LEU A 328 16.21 -22.92 0.57
C LEU A 328 16.89 -24.13 -0.06
N ASN A 329 17.48 -25.03 0.74
CA ASN A 329 18.02 -26.29 0.24
C ASN A 329 16.91 -27.17 -0.36
N ALA A 330 15.78 -27.34 0.34
CA ALA A 330 14.66 -28.12 -0.16
C ALA A 330 14.08 -27.56 -1.47
N ILE A 331 13.97 -26.22 -1.58
CA ILE A 331 13.51 -25.56 -2.81
C ILE A 331 14.53 -25.73 -3.93
N MET A 332 15.83 -25.57 -3.65
CA MET A 332 16.89 -25.76 -4.66
C MET A 332 16.96 -27.19 -5.16
N ASP A 333 16.78 -28.18 -4.27
CA ASP A 333 16.83 -29.59 -4.63
C ASP A 333 15.62 -30.00 -5.48
N LYS A 334 14.44 -29.45 -5.18
CA LYS A 334 13.19 -29.79 -5.87
C LYS A 334 12.91 -28.92 -7.11
N TYR A 335 13.35 -27.67 -7.08
CA TYR A 335 13.09 -26.64 -8.09
C TYR A 335 14.34 -25.76 -8.33
N PRO A 336 15.46 -26.34 -8.80
CA PRO A 336 16.70 -25.60 -9.01
C PRO A 336 16.54 -24.40 -9.95
N GLU A 337 15.60 -24.48 -10.91
CA GLU A 337 15.26 -23.42 -11.85
C GLU A 337 14.78 -22.12 -11.16
N THR A 338 14.30 -22.21 -9.91
CA THR A 338 13.87 -21.04 -9.09
C THR A 338 14.98 -20.02 -8.89
N PHE A 339 16.22 -20.48 -8.93
CA PHE A 339 17.39 -19.66 -8.67
C PHE A 339 18.25 -19.44 -9.92
N GLU A 340 17.82 -19.90 -11.09
CA GLU A 340 18.61 -19.82 -12.33
C GLU A 340 18.85 -18.36 -12.76
N HIS A 341 17.82 -17.52 -12.61
CA HIS A 341 17.90 -16.08 -12.86
C HIS A 341 18.26 -15.27 -11.62
N PHE A 342 18.50 -15.94 -10.49
CA PHE A 342 18.84 -15.31 -9.22
C PHE A 342 20.33 -14.93 -9.19
N THR A 343 20.70 -13.95 -10.02
CA THR A 343 22.04 -13.35 -10.03
C THR A 343 21.92 -11.89 -9.61
N THR A 344 22.46 -11.56 -8.45
CA THR A 344 22.58 -10.16 -8.03
C THR A 344 23.98 -9.93 -7.50
N LYS A 345 24.67 -8.90 -8.01
CA LYS A 345 26.04 -8.58 -7.58
C LYS A 345 26.10 -8.07 -6.14
N HIS A 346 24.99 -7.53 -5.61
CA HIS A 346 24.94 -6.90 -4.30
C HIS A 346 24.48 -7.87 -3.19
N LYS A 347 25.44 -8.53 -2.53
CA LYS A 347 25.23 -9.58 -1.52
C LYS A 347 24.16 -9.27 -0.47
N LYS A 348 24.11 -8.04 0.05
CA LYS A 348 23.09 -7.64 1.07
C LYS A 348 21.68 -7.63 0.49
N PHE A 349 21.54 -7.16 -0.75
CA PHE A 349 20.25 -7.12 -1.45
C PHE A 349 19.79 -8.53 -1.80
N THR A 350 20.73 -9.40 -2.17
CA THR A 350 20.48 -10.83 -2.39
C THR A 350 19.96 -11.50 -1.12
N THR A 351 20.63 -11.28 0.01
CA THR A 351 20.18 -11.75 1.33
C THR A 351 18.76 -11.28 1.64
N MET A 352 18.46 -10.01 1.41
CA MET A 352 17.13 -9.45 1.65
C MET A 352 16.06 -10.12 0.78
N LYS A 353 16.33 -10.30 -0.52
CA LYS A 353 15.42 -11.03 -1.42
C LYS A 353 15.20 -12.48 -0.99
N LEU A 354 16.26 -13.17 -0.57
CA LEU A 354 16.16 -14.56 -0.08
C LEU A 354 15.32 -14.65 1.19
N ASN A 355 15.58 -13.78 2.18
CA ASN A 355 14.79 -13.75 3.40
C ASN A 355 13.32 -13.42 3.10
N MET A 356 13.05 -12.45 2.22
CA MET A 356 11.69 -12.12 1.79
C MET A 356 10.99 -13.31 1.14
N PHE A 357 11.66 -13.95 0.20
CA PHE A 357 11.17 -15.16 -0.46
C PHE A 357 10.86 -16.27 0.55
N CYS A 358 11.78 -16.55 1.48
CA CYS A 358 11.59 -17.56 2.50
C CYS A 358 10.46 -17.23 3.47
N THR A 359 10.36 -15.99 3.92
CA THR A 359 9.24 -15.53 4.77
C THR A 359 7.92 -15.71 4.03
N SER A 360 7.81 -15.28 2.78
CA SER A 360 6.58 -15.44 1.99
C SER A 360 6.21 -16.91 1.79
N VAL A 361 7.18 -17.78 1.49
CA VAL A 361 6.95 -19.22 1.34
C VAL A 361 6.57 -19.88 2.66
N ASN A 362 7.23 -19.51 3.77
CA ASN A 362 6.95 -20.03 5.11
C ASN A 362 5.56 -19.60 5.60
N ASP A 363 5.21 -18.33 5.43
CA ASP A 363 3.90 -17.79 5.78
C ASP A 363 2.81 -18.46 4.95
N PHE A 364 3.04 -18.67 3.65
CA PHE A 364 2.13 -19.43 2.80
C PHE A 364 1.96 -20.87 3.27
N ALA A 365 3.06 -21.55 3.64
CA ALA A 365 3.02 -22.94 4.09
C ALA A 365 2.30 -23.14 5.44
N LYS A 366 2.23 -22.10 6.28
CA LYS A 366 1.52 -22.12 7.56
C LYS A 366 0.01 -21.94 7.43
N ILE A 367 -0.49 -21.51 6.27
CA ILE A 367 -1.93 -21.31 6.08
C ILE A 367 -2.63 -22.66 5.99
N SER A 368 -3.64 -22.86 6.84
CA SER A 368 -4.51 -24.03 6.76
C SER A 368 -5.33 -23.98 5.47
N MET A 369 -5.41 -25.09 4.74
CA MET A 369 -6.26 -25.18 3.55
C MET A 369 -7.74 -24.92 3.83
N THR A 370 -8.19 -25.11 5.07
CA THR A 370 -9.58 -24.85 5.48
C THR A 370 -9.91 -23.37 5.63
N THR A 371 -8.90 -22.49 5.68
CA THR A 371 -9.07 -21.05 5.88
C THR A 371 -8.77 -20.23 4.63
N VAL A 372 -8.39 -20.85 3.51
CA VAL A 372 -8.05 -20.13 2.28
C VAL A 372 -9.33 -19.72 1.56
N ASP A 373 -9.52 -18.42 1.40
CA ASP A 373 -10.58 -17.85 0.56
C ASP A 373 -10.02 -17.26 -0.75
N THR A 374 -10.92 -16.79 -1.62
CA THR A 374 -10.56 -16.17 -2.91
C THR A 374 -9.76 -14.88 -2.76
N GLU A 375 -9.96 -14.12 -1.67
CA GLU A 375 -9.22 -12.89 -1.42
C GLU A 375 -7.76 -13.22 -1.06
N MET A 376 -7.54 -14.18 -0.16
CA MET A 376 -6.22 -14.69 0.18
C MET A 376 -5.47 -15.22 -1.05
N ILE A 377 -6.15 -15.96 -1.93
CA ILE A 377 -5.54 -16.45 -3.19
C ILE A 377 -5.11 -15.28 -4.10
N ALA A 378 -5.94 -14.25 -4.22
CA ALA A 378 -5.58 -13.05 -4.99
C ALA A 378 -4.38 -12.33 -4.36
N GLU A 379 -4.38 -12.17 -3.04
CA GLU A 379 -3.29 -11.55 -2.31
C GLU A 379 -1.94 -12.27 -2.50
N TYR A 380 -1.92 -13.60 -2.39
CA TYR A 380 -0.69 -14.37 -2.62
C TYR A 380 -0.26 -14.37 -4.08
N ARG A 381 -1.21 -14.33 -5.02
CA ARG A 381 -0.89 -14.19 -6.45
C ARG A 381 -0.09 -12.91 -6.72
N ASP A 382 -0.43 -11.82 -6.04
CA ASP A 382 0.28 -10.55 -6.16
C ASP A 382 1.68 -10.66 -5.55
N VAL A 383 1.82 -11.23 -4.35
CA VAL A 383 3.13 -11.48 -3.71
C VAL A 383 4.04 -12.33 -4.61
N PHE A 384 3.53 -13.40 -5.21
CA PHE A 384 4.32 -14.23 -6.13
C PHE A 384 4.64 -13.51 -7.45
N ALA A 385 3.76 -12.64 -7.93
CA ALA A 385 4.06 -11.81 -9.11
C ALA A 385 5.22 -10.84 -8.82
N ASP A 386 5.33 -10.32 -7.60
CA ASP A 386 6.46 -9.46 -7.21
C ASP A 386 7.74 -10.24 -6.99
N LEU A 387 7.68 -11.43 -6.38
CA LEU A 387 8.85 -12.33 -6.32
C LEU A 387 9.38 -12.68 -7.71
N HIS A 388 8.49 -12.90 -8.68
CA HIS A 388 8.89 -13.08 -10.08
C HIS A 388 9.61 -11.84 -10.63
N LYS A 389 9.11 -10.62 -10.39
CA LYS A 389 9.82 -9.38 -10.79
C LYS A 389 11.20 -9.27 -10.12
N LEU A 390 11.38 -9.87 -8.94
CA LEU A 390 12.65 -9.91 -8.23
C LEU A 390 13.61 -11.01 -8.75
N GLY A 391 13.19 -11.83 -9.72
CA GLY A 391 13.99 -12.87 -10.39
C GLY A 391 13.73 -14.30 -9.91
N PHE A 392 12.57 -14.57 -9.28
CA PHE A 392 12.15 -15.91 -8.87
C PHE A 392 11.08 -16.46 -9.83
N ASP A 393 11.49 -17.01 -10.97
CA ASP A 393 10.59 -17.17 -12.13
C ASP A 393 9.66 -18.39 -12.09
N THR A 394 9.92 -19.43 -11.28
CA THR A 394 9.32 -20.77 -11.52
C THR A 394 8.35 -21.26 -10.46
N LEU A 395 8.25 -20.58 -9.31
CA LEU A 395 7.24 -20.93 -8.30
C LEU A 395 5.81 -20.59 -8.75
N ARG A 396 5.65 -19.63 -9.67
CA ARG A 396 4.33 -19.15 -10.10
C ARG A 396 3.57 -20.18 -10.92
N ASP A 397 4.16 -20.72 -11.98
CA ASP A 397 3.37 -21.47 -12.96
C ASP A 397 3.05 -22.89 -12.53
N LYS A 398 4.03 -23.65 -12.01
CA LYS A 398 3.79 -25.04 -11.55
C LYS A 398 2.93 -25.07 -10.29
N LYS A 399 3.26 -24.29 -9.26
CA LYS A 399 2.48 -24.32 -8.01
C LYS A 399 1.16 -23.59 -8.09
N MET A 400 1.03 -22.48 -8.82
CA MET A 400 -0.29 -21.86 -8.99
C MET A 400 -1.18 -22.74 -9.87
N GLN A 401 -0.64 -23.54 -10.80
CA GLN A 401 -1.41 -24.60 -11.47
C GLN A 401 -1.80 -25.73 -10.52
N GLU A 402 -0.92 -26.18 -9.62
CA GLU A 402 -1.26 -27.19 -8.60
C GLU A 402 -2.32 -26.67 -7.62
N ILE A 403 -2.17 -25.44 -7.13
CA ILE A 403 -3.14 -24.73 -6.30
C ILE A 403 -4.46 -24.57 -7.08
N GLN A 404 -4.45 -24.03 -8.30
CA GLN A 404 -5.64 -23.91 -9.14
C GLN A 404 -6.28 -25.28 -9.47
N LYS A 405 -5.50 -26.35 -9.56
CA LYS A 405 -6.02 -27.71 -9.77
C LYS A 405 -6.74 -28.21 -8.51
N VAL A 406 -6.25 -27.87 -7.31
CA VAL A 406 -6.91 -28.16 -6.03
C VAL A 406 -8.15 -27.26 -5.82
N PHE A 407 -8.09 -25.97 -6.12
CA PHE A 407 -9.21 -25.04 -5.92
C PHE A 407 -10.26 -25.10 -7.04
N GLY A 408 -9.85 -25.33 -8.29
CA GLY A 408 -10.74 -25.55 -9.43
C GLY A 408 -11.55 -26.85 -9.33
N THR A 409 -11.07 -27.81 -8.52
CA THR A 409 -11.81 -29.06 -8.21
C THR A 409 -12.66 -28.95 -6.94
N MET A 410 -12.36 -28.04 -6.01
CA MET A 410 -13.19 -27.77 -4.82
C MET A 410 -14.56 -27.16 -5.13
N GLY A 411 -14.78 -26.59 -6.32
CA GLY A 411 -16.12 -26.26 -6.82
C GLY A 411 -16.97 -27.48 -7.18
N ALA A 412 -16.40 -28.69 -7.19
CA ALA A 412 -17.09 -29.90 -7.62
C ALA A 412 -17.12 -31.04 -6.61
N ASN A 413 -16.15 -31.24 -5.70
CA ASN A 413 -16.23 -32.34 -4.71
C ASN A 413 -15.39 -32.10 -3.44
N LEU A 414 -16.03 -32.33 -2.29
CA LEU A 414 -15.38 -32.56 -0.99
C LEU A 414 -14.68 -33.92 -1.00
N ALA A 415 -13.36 -33.94 -0.79
CA ALA A 415 -12.63 -34.76 0.20
C ALA A 415 -11.15 -34.99 -0.21
N VAL A 416 -10.30 -34.96 0.82
CA VAL A 416 -8.91 -35.47 0.90
C VAL A 416 -7.79 -34.58 0.35
N GLY A 417 -7.09 -33.93 1.29
CA GLY A 417 -5.64 -34.08 1.53
C GLY A 417 -4.65 -33.63 0.45
N TYR A 418 -3.53 -33.09 0.93
CA TYR A 418 -2.30 -32.71 0.22
C TYR A 418 -2.19 -31.26 -0.24
N ILE A 419 -1.16 -30.63 0.36
CA ILE A 419 -0.18 -29.70 -0.23
C ILE A 419 0.90 -29.40 0.85
N GLY A 420 0.59 -29.61 2.14
CA GLY A 420 1.55 -29.43 3.25
C GLY A 420 2.62 -30.53 3.39
N ASP A 421 2.34 -31.77 2.98
CA ASP A 421 3.23 -32.90 3.31
C ASP A 421 4.49 -32.98 2.44
N ASP A 422 4.44 -32.57 1.17
CA ASP A 422 5.56 -32.78 0.23
C ASP A 422 6.74 -31.80 0.38
N LEU A 423 6.62 -30.79 1.23
CA LEU A 423 7.72 -29.90 1.62
C LEU A 423 8.14 -30.09 3.08
N LEU A 424 7.33 -30.77 3.90
CA LEU A 424 7.55 -30.95 5.34
C LEU A 424 7.77 -32.41 5.77
N ALA A 425 7.58 -33.40 4.88
CA ALA A 425 7.81 -34.83 5.15
C ALA A 425 9.29 -35.24 5.11
N GLY A 426 10.19 -34.39 5.63
CA GLY A 426 11.52 -34.81 6.06
C GLY A 426 11.46 -35.29 7.52
N PRO A 427 12.30 -36.25 7.95
CA PRO A 427 12.15 -36.95 9.24
C PRO A 427 12.52 -36.12 10.50
N LEU A 428 12.31 -34.79 10.50
CA LEU A 428 12.89 -33.89 11.52
C LEU A 428 11.91 -32.95 12.25
N PHE A 429 10.60 -33.01 12.02
CA PHE A 429 9.61 -32.21 12.79
C PHE A 429 8.76 -33.00 13.79
N THR A 430 9.07 -34.27 14.04
CA THR A 430 8.55 -35.01 15.20
C THR A 430 9.67 -35.24 16.20
N ARG A 431 9.69 -34.45 17.28
CA ARG A 431 10.46 -34.78 18.49
C ARG A 431 9.60 -34.68 19.74
N HIS A 432 9.83 -35.67 20.60
CA HIS A 432 9.47 -35.77 22.01
C HIS A 432 9.72 -34.50 22.81
#